data_AF-A0A8J9SDJ0-F1
#
_entry.id   AF-A0A8J9SDJ0-F1
#
_cell.length_a   1.000
_cell.length_b   1.000
_cell.length_c   1.000
_cell.angle_alpha   90.00
_cell.angle_beta   90.00
_cell.angle_gamma   90.00
#
_symmetry.space_group_name_H-M   'P 1'
#
loop_
_entity.id
_entity.type
_entity.pdbx_description
1 polymer ?
#
loop_
_entity_poly.entity_id
_entity_poly.type
_entity_poly.pdbx_seq_one_letter_code
_entity_poly.pdbx_strand_id
1 'polypeptide(L)' 'MRQALRVAKAALDIGEVPVGCVIVMPTETGPVVVSHGANQVNATRDGT' A
#
# COMPACT_ATOMS: atom_id res chain seq x y z
N MET A 1 -4.98 2.64 10.28
CA MET A 1 -5.43 2.39 8.89
C MET A 1 -5.36 3.59 7.93
N ARG A 2 -5.35 4.86 8.37
CA ARG A 2 -5.34 6.02 7.44
C ARG A 2 -4.23 5.98 6.38
N GLN A 3 -3.03 5.52 6.71
CA GLN A 3 -1.93 5.43 5.74
C GLN A 3 -2.21 4.43 4.61
N ALA A 4 -2.73 3.24 4.92
CA ALA A 4 -3.10 2.25 3.91
C ALA A 4 -4.20 2.77 2.97
N LEU A 5 -5.16 3.55 3.49
CA LEU A 5 -6.19 4.19 2.65
C LEU A 5 -5.61 5.24 1.70
N ARG A 6 -4.56 5.99 2.09
CA ARG A 6 -3.87 6.90 1.17
C ARG A 6 -3.18 6.15 0.04
N VAL A 7 -2.58 5.00 0.35
CA VAL A 7 -1.93 4.14 -0.66
C VAL A 7 -2.99 3.54 -1.60
N ALA A 8 -4.11 3.05 -1.07
CA ALA A 8 -5.23 2.57 -1.87
C ALA A 8 -5.82 3.67 -2.77
N LYS A 9 -5.88 4.92 -2.29
CA LYS A 9 -6.32 6.07 -3.09
C LYS A 9 -5.37 6.34 -4.26
N ALA A 10 -4.06 6.19 -4.07
CA ALA A 10 -3.09 6.35 -5.15
C ALA A 10 -3.25 5.27 -6.24
N ALA A 11 -3.58 4.03 -5.88
CA ALA A 11 -3.96 2.99 -6.85
C ALA A 11 -5.21 3.39 -7.63
N LEU A 12 -6.25 3.87 -6.93
CA LEU A 12 -7.47 4.36 -7.57
C LEU A 12 -7.20 5.48 -8.58
N ASP A 13 -6.30 6.41 -8.26
CA ASP A 13 -5.97 7.56 -9.12
C ASP A 13 -5.32 7.18 -10.46
N ILE A 14 -4.73 5.98 -10.54
CA ILE A 14 -4.12 5.45 -11.77
C ILE A 14 -4.97 4.36 -12.45
N GLY A 15 -6.22 4.17 -12.00
CA GLY A 15 -7.14 3.19 -12.57
C GLY A 15 -6.88 1.74 -12.13
N GLU A 16 -6.13 1.53 -11.05
CA GLU A 16 -5.96 0.23 -10.40
C GLU A 16 -7.11 -0.03 -9.40
N VAL A 17 -7.30 -1.30 -9.04
CA VAL A 17 -8.21 -1.66 -7.94
C VAL A 17 -7.71 -1.02 -6.64
N PRO A 18 -8.56 -0.36 -5.82
CA PRO A 18 -8.14 0.42 -4.66
C PRO A 18 -7.78 -0.46 -3.44
N VAL A 19 -6.71 -1.24 -3.57
CA VAL A 19 -6.12 -2.04 -2.49
C VAL A 19 -4.75 -1.46 -2.15
N GLY A 20 -4.53 -1.20 -0.86
CA GLY A 20 -3.28 -0.68 -0.33
C GLY A 20 -2.96 -1.27 1.03
N CYS A 21 -1.68 -1.51 1.30
CA CYS A 21 -1.18 -2.08 2.54
C CYS A 21 0.04 -1.29 3.07
N VAL A 22 0.33 -1.49 4.36
CA VAL A 22 1.54 -0.98 5.02
C VAL A 22 2.12 -2.08 5.89
N ILE A 23 3.45 -2.17 5.92
CA ILE A 23 4.18 -3.04 6.84
C ILE A 23 4.63 -2.17 8.01
N VAL A 24 4.26 -2.60 9.21
CA VAL A 24 4.56 -1.89 10.47
C VAL A 24 5.50 -2.74 11.30
N MET A 25 6.64 -2.18 11.68
CA MET A 25 7.61 -2.81 12.57
C MET A 25 7.50 -2.19 13.97
N PRO A 26 7.35 -2.99 15.03
CA PRO A 26 7.46 -2.50 16.39
C PRO A 26 8.93 -2.16 16.69
N THR A 27 9.17 -0.97 17.24
CA THR A 27 10.49 -0.52 17.69
C THR A 27 10.41 -0.04 19.14
N GLU A 28 11.55 0.22 19.78
CA GLU A 28 11.60 0.72 21.16
C GLU A 28 10.90 2.07 21.33
N THR A 29 10.86 2.90 20.29
CA THR A 29 10.22 4.23 20.30
C THR A 29 8.77 4.20 19.80
N GLY A 30 8.25 3.02 19.45
CA GLY A 30 6.90 2.81 18.94
C GLY A 30 6.84 2.12 17.57
N PRO A 31 5.63 1.89 17.03
CA PRO A 31 5.45 1.27 15.73
C PRO A 31 5.84 2.23 14.59
N VAL A 32 6.68 1.76 13.66
CA VAL A 32 7.15 2.52 12.50
C VAL A 32 6.69 1.83 11.21
N VAL A 33 6.20 2.60 10.24
CA VAL A 33 5.92 2.07 8.89
C VAL A 33 7.25 1.90 8.16
N VAL A 34 7.58 0.66 7.80
CA VAL A 34 8.84 0.33 7.11
C VAL A 34 8.65 0.11 5.61
N SER A 35 7.42 -0.16 5.17
CA SER A 35 7.09 -0.32 3.75
C SER A 35 5.60 -0.13 3.49
N HIS A 36 5.25 0.05 2.22
CA HIS A 36 3.89 0.17 1.72
C HIS A 36 3.76 -0.53 0.36
N GLY A 37 2.56 -1.02 0.06
CA GLY A 37 2.25 -1.71 -1.20
C GLY A 37 0.86 -1.34 -1.71
N ALA A 38 0.68 -1.41 -3.01
CA ALA A 38 -0.58 -1.10 -3.70
C ALA A 38 -0.85 -2.15 -4.79
N ASN A 39 -2.11 -2.30 -5.20
CA ASN A 39 -2.42 -3.07 -6.41
C ASN A 39 -1.76 -2.43 -7.63
N GLN A 40 -1.08 -3.23 -8.44
CA GLN A 40 -0.36 -2.77 -9.64
C GLN A 40 -0.48 -3.76 -10.81
N VAL A 41 -1.46 -4.67 -10.79
CA VAL A 41 -1.55 -5.77 -11.77
C VAL A 41 -1.72 -5.26 -13.21
N ASN A 42 -2.38 -4.11 -13.41
CA ASN A 42 -2.50 -3.51 -14.74
C ASN A 42 -1.15 -2.93 -15.19
N ALA A 43 -0.44 -2.27 -14.28
CA ALA A 43 0.86 -1.64 -14.55
C ALA A 43 1.98 -2.66 -14.79
N THR A 44 2.08 -3.69 -13.95
CA THR A 44 3.14 -4.71 -14.02
C THR A 44 2.83 -5.80 -15.05
N ARG A 45 1.54 -5.96 -15.42
CA ARG A 45 1.04 -7.11 -16.18
C ARG A 45 1.36 -8.44 -15.51
N ASP A 46 1.45 -8.41 -14.19
CA ASP A 46 1.70 -9.58 -13.35
C ASP A 46 0.49 -9.77 -12.43
N GLY A 47 -0.14 -10.94 -12.55
CA GLY A 47 -1.29 -11.34 -11.74
C GLY A 47 -0.97 -12.49 -10.79
N THR A 48 0.32 -12.80 -10.59
CA THR A 48 0.79 -13.82 -9.64
C THR A 48 0.99 -13.27 -8.23
#